data_AF-A0A0S8IYS7-F1
#
_entry.id   AF-A0A0S8IYS7-F1
#
_cell.length_a   1.000
_cell.length_b   1.000
_cell.length_c   1.000
_cell.angle_alpha   90.00
_cell.angle_beta   90.00
_cell.angle_gamma   90.00
#
_symmetry.space_group_name_H-M   'P 1'
#
loop_
_entity.id
_entity.type
_entity.pdbx_description
1 polymer ?
#
loop_
_entity_poly.entity_id
_entity_poly.type
_entity_poly.pdbx_seq_one_letter_code
_entity_poly.pdbx_strand_id
1 'polypeptide(L)' 'MAKVADNQENLKKCICGGCPTYGQCMKDKMEGLFCAKGKSSCELEKNGCLCGACPVASENKLDRMYYCESGAAE' A
#
# COMPACT_ATOMS: atom_id res chain seq x y z
N MET A 1 7.00 -14.72 -0.26
CA MET A 1 5.55 -14.48 -0.40
C MET A 1 5.28 -14.11 -1.86
N ALA A 2 4.04 -13.83 -2.26
CA ALA A 2 3.78 -13.41 -3.64
C ALA A 2 4.29 -11.97 -3.85
N LYS A 3 5.24 -11.80 -4.77
CA LYS A 3 5.74 -10.48 -5.16
C LYS A 3 4.67 -9.77 -5.98
N VAL A 4 4.21 -8.61 -5.51
CA VAL A 4 3.27 -7.76 -6.26
C VAL A 4 4.04 -7.03 -7.37
N ALA A 5 3.53 -7.07 -8.59
CA ALA A 5 4.10 -6.32 -9.70
C ALA A 5 3.82 -4.81 -9.60
N ASP A 6 4.84 -3.97 -9.77
CA ASP A 6 4.66 -2.52 -9.93
C ASP A 6 4.21 -2.23 -11.36
N ASN A 7 2.91 -2.27 -11.61
CA ASN A 7 2.32 -2.03 -12.93
C ASN A 7 1.07 -1.15 -12.83
N GLN A 8 0.62 -0.65 -13.98
CA GLN A 8 -0.52 0.25 -14.04
C GLN A 8 -1.83 -0.41 -13.59
N GLU A 9 -1.99 -1.72 -13.77
CA GLU A 9 -3.19 -2.45 -13.35
C GLU A 9 -3.33 -2.45 -11.83
N ASN A 10 -2.26 -2.84 -11.12
CA ASN A 10 -2.22 -2.82 -9.67
C ASN A 10 -2.35 -1.40 -9.12
N LEU A 11 -1.76 -0.41 -9.80
CA LEU A 11 -1.91 0.99 -9.40
C LEU A 11 -3.37 1.48 -9.52
N LYS A 12 -4.10 1.09 -10.58
CA LYS A 12 -5.52 1.43 -10.76
C LYS A 12 -6.42 0.76 -9.71
N LYS A 13 -6.06 -0.45 -9.27
CA LYS A 13 -6.76 -1.20 -8.22
C LYS A 13 -6.39 -0.75 -6.81
N CYS A 14 -5.28 -0.03 -6.65
CA CYS A 14 -4.75 0.38 -5.36
C CYS A 14 -5.65 1.42 -4.68
N ILE A 15 -6.11 1.10 -3.47
CA ILE A 15 -6.96 1.98 -2.65
C ILE A 15 -6.18 2.72 -1.54
N CYS A 16 -4.84 2.67 -1.56
CA CYS A 16 -4.02 3.26 -0.49
C CYS A 16 -4.30 4.75 -0.26
N GLY A 17 -4.67 5.51 -1.29
CA GLY A 17 -4.98 6.94 -1.16
C GLY A 17 -6.19 7.26 -0.27
N GLY A 18 -7.07 6.29 -0.04
CA GLY A 18 -8.22 6.41 0.87
C GLY A 18 -7.98 5.82 2.27
N CYS A 19 -6.79 5.31 2.55
CA CYS A 19 -6.47 4.68 3.82
C CYS A 19 -6.37 5.74 4.94
N PRO A 20 -6.88 5.51 6.17
CA PRO A 20 -6.77 6.49 7.25
C PRO A 20 -5.31 6.72 7.72
N THR A 21 -4.42 5.74 7.52
CA THR A 21 -2.96 5.92 7.71
C THR A 21 -2.31 6.74 6.57
N TYR A 22 -3.01 7.02 5.47
CA TYR A 22 -2.48 7.78 4.33
C TYR A 22 -2.49 9.29 4.62
N GLY A 23 -1.37 9.75 5.18
CA GLY A 23 -1.18 11.14 5.58
C GLY A 23 -0.95 12.12 4.42
N GLN A 24 -0.85 13.41 4.75
CA GLN A 24 -0.65 14.49 3.78
C GLN A 24 0.65 14.36 3.00
N CYS A 25 1.74 13.88 3.63
CA CYS A 25 3.04 13.69 2.96
C CYS A 25 2.94 12.67 1.81
N MET A 26 2.19 11.59 1.98
CA MET A 26 1.99 10.59 0.92
C MET A 26 1.09 11.14 -0.19
N LYS A 27 0.06 11.92 0.16
CA LYS A 27 -0.82 12.62 -0.80
C LYS A 27 -0.01 13.56 -1.70
N ASP A 28 0.85 14.38 -1.10
CA ASP A 28 1.66 15.37 -1.81
C ASP A 28 2.63 14.69 -2.80
N LYS A 29 3.24 13.58 -2.37
CA LYS A 29 4.12 12.76 -3.22
C LYS A 29 3.39 11.81 -4.16
N MET A 30 2.05 11.78 -4.10
CA MET A 30 1.21 10.81 -4.80
C MET A 30 1.71 9.36 -4.64
N GLU A 31 2.20 9.03 -3.44
CA GLU A 31 2.72 7.68 -3.15
C GLU A 31 1.57 6.68 -3.13
N GLY A 32 1.85 5.43 -3.49
CA GLY A 32 0.84 4.38 -3.52
C GLY A 32 1.46 3.04 -3.87
N LEU A 33 0.64 2.00 -3.87
CA LEU A 33 1.06 0.65 -4.20
C LEU A 33 2.30 0.19 -3.40
N PHE A 34 2.31 0.50 -2.10
CA PHE A 34 3.44 0.20 -1.20
C PHE A 34 3.80 -1.29 -1.15
N CYS A 35 2.81 -2.17 -1.35
CA CYS A 35 3.02 -3.61 -1.42
C CYS A 35 3.87 -4.06 -2.61
N ALA A 36 4.02 -3.23 -3.66
CA ALA A 36 4.92 -3.49 -4.79
C ALA A 36 6.14 -2.56 -4.79
N LYS A 37 5.94 -1.27 -4.54
CA LYS A 37 6.98 -0.23 -4.65
C LYS A 37 7.93 -0.16 -3.45
N GLY A 38 7.47 -0.56 -2.27
CA GLY A 38 8.24 -0.43 -1.02
C GLY A 38 7.56 0.47 0.01
N LYS A 39 8.24 0.70 1.13
CA LYS A 39 7.72 1.52 2.23
C LYS A 39 7.79 3.00 1.87
N SER A 40 6.91 3.79 2.48
CA SER A 40 6.98 5.25 2.38
C SER A 40 8.17 5.78 3.18
N SER A 41 8.73 6.90 2.72
CA SER A 41 9.71 7.69 3.47
C SER A 41 9.06 8.76 4.35
N CYS A 42 7.73 8.87 4.36
CA CYS A 42 6.98 9.79 5.20
C CYS A 42 6.80 9.25 6.62
N GLU A 43 6.57 10.15 7.57
CA GLU A 43 6.10 9.78 8.91
C GLU A 43 4.70 9.16 8.84
N LEU A 44 4.50 8.07 9.59
CA LEU A 44 3.34 7.19 9.53
C LEU A 44 2.65 7.15 10.88
N GLU A 45 1.37 7.55 10.91
CA GLU A 45 0.51 7.39 12.08
C GLU A 45 -0.50 6.25 11.85
N LYS A 46 -0.47 5.21 12.69
CA LYS A 46 -1.32 4.01 12.54
C LYS A 46 -2.76 4.27 12.97
N ASN A 47 -3.48 5.02 12.15
CA ASN A 47 -4.91 5.32 12.33
C ASN A 47 -5.84 4.25 11.72
N GLY A 48 -5.28 3.14 11.22
CA GLY A 48 -5.98 2.01 10.60
C GLY A 48 -5.52 1.74 9.16
N CYS A 49 -5.69 0.51 8.65
CA CYS A 49 -5.42 0.18 7.25
C CYS A 49 -6.62 -0.43 6.52
N LEU A 50 -6.80 -0.04 5.26
CA LEU A 50 -7.71 -0.71 4.30
C LEU A 50 -7.05 -1.87 3.54
N CYS A 51 -5.84 -2.27 3.96
CA CYS A 51 -5.03 -3.30 3.32
C CYS A 51 -5.81 -4.61 3.14
N GLY A 52 -6.60 -5.03 4.15
CA GLY A 52 -7.39 -6.26 4.11
C GLY A 52 -8.59 -6.22 3.14
N ALA A 53 -9.03 -5.03 2.74
CA ALA A 53 -10.07 -4.84 1.73
C ALA A 53 -9.48 -4.46 0.35
N CYS A 54 -8.15 -4.41 0.23
CA CYS A 54 -7.49 -3.98 -1.01
C CYS A 54 -7.55 -5.10 -2.04
N PRO A 55 -8.11 -4.86 -3.25
CA PRO A 55 -8.19 -5.89 -4.29
C PRO A 55 -6.81 -6.39 -4.70
N VAL A 56 -5.79 -5.51 -4.74
CA VAL A 56 -4.39 -5.90 -5.01
C VAL A 56 -3.90 -6.90 -3.97
N ALA A 57 -4.23 -6.69 -2.69
CA ALA A 57 -3.84 -7.60 -1.62
C ALA A 57 -4.52 -8.95 -1.76
N SER A 58 -5.84 -8.97 -2.01
CA SER A 58 -6.62 -10.19 -2.21
C SER A 58 -6.16 -11.00 -3.42
N GLU A 59 -5.95 -10.35 -4.58
CA GLU A 59 -5.49 -11.02 -5.81
C GLU A 59 -4.09 -11.62 -5.66
N ASN A 60 -3.20 -10.92 -4.92
CA ASN A 60 -1.84 -11.39 -4.65
C ASN A 60 -1.73 -12.21 -3.37
N LYS A 61 -2.84 -12.61 -2.73
CA LYS A 61 -2.87 -13.43 -1.50
C LYS A 61 -1.95 -12.89 -0.41
N LEU A 62 -1.98 -11.58 -0.24
CA LEU A 62 -1.21 -10.86 0.76
C LEU A 62 -1.86 -10.99 2.12
N ASP A 63 -1.10 -11.50 3.10
CA ASP A 63 -1.58 -11.68 4.48
C ASP A 63 -1.16 -10.53 5.42
N ARG A 64 -0.08 -9.80 5.07
CA ARG A 64 0.40 -8.67 5.86
C ARG A 64 -0.42 -7.41 5.60
N MET A 65 -0.40 -6.50 6.57
CA MET A 65 -0.97 -5.14 6.47
C MET A 65 0.13 -4.09 6.61
N TYR A 66 -0.22 -2.82 6.47
CA TYR A 66 0.70 -1.68 6.65
C TYR A 66 1.96 -1.76 5.76
N TYR A 67 1.81 -2.13 4.49
CA TYR A 67 2.91 -2.11 3.51
C TYR A 67 3.59 -0.73 3.37
N CYS A 68 2.85 0.35 3.65
CA CYS A 68 3.39 1.70 3.73
C CYS A 68 4.48 1.86 4.80
N GLU A 69 4.46 1.07 5.87
CA GLU A 69 5.51 0.99 6.90
C GLU A 69 6.49 -0.15 6.63
N SER A 70 5.95 -1.36 6.43
CA SER A 70 6.73 -2.59 6.42
C SER A 70 7.53 -2.81 5.13
N GLY A 71 7.15 -2.16 4.02
CA GLY A 71 7.79 -2.36 2.73
C GLY A 71 7.05 -3.33 1.83
N ALA A 72 7.64 -3.64 0.66
CA ALA A 72 7.01 -4.49 -0.35
C ALA A 72 6.79 -5.93 0.16
N ALA A 73 5.82 -6.62 -0.43
CA ALA A 73 5.59 -8.03 -0.16
C ALA A 73 6.71 -8.86 -0.81
N GLU A 74 7.57 -9.47 0.03
CA GLU A 74 8.67 -10.38 -0.36
C GLU A 74 8.37 -11.84 -0.08
#